data_AF-A0AAU8BS10-F1
#
_entry.id   AF-A0AAU8BS10-F1
#
_cell.length_a   1.000
_cell.length_b   1.000
_cell.length_c   1.000
_cell.angle_alpha   90.00
_cell.angle_beta   90.00
_cell.angle_gamma   90.00
#
_symmetry.space_group_name_H-M   'P 1'
#
loop_
_entity.id
_entity.type
_entity.pdbx_description
1 polymer ?
#
loop_
_entity_poly.entity_id
_entity_poly.type
_entity_poly.pdbx_seq_one_letter_code
_entity_poly.pdbx_strand_id
1 'polypeptide(L)'
;MLSQGSFQYGVGLVDHGQNVTLTLEDNQPVGCIIKDFHGDLRLVDEELPELDSLDGAIKQNLTRLPAKYLVHVVTVLRFVSPWLESNGLEHQGISEAEFYGLLANEILRYQAEHSHLAPRFEAFNLLSEHIDKVCLNRVKFKIGYGESNQRPLPELGEPIRNPLVIGLEK
;
A
#
# COMPACT_ATOMS: atom_id res chain seq x y z
N MET A 1 1.90 7.80 -8.88
CA MET A 1 0.50 8.29 -8.79
C MET A 1 -0.17 7.87 -7.48
N LEU A 2 -0.14 6.59 -7.08
CA LEU A 2 -0.63 6.13 -5.77
C LEU A 2 0.11 6.77 -4.57
N SER A 3 1.40 7.06 -4.71
CA SER A 3 2.20 7.73 -3.67
C SER A 3 1.76 9.18 -3.40
N GLN A 4 1.53 9.99 -4.44
CA GLN A 4 1.13 11.41 -4.28
C GLN A 4 -0.18 11.57 -3.51
N GLY A 5 -1.20 10.78 -3.86
CA GLY A 5 -2.51 10.84 -3.20
C GLY A 5 -2.42 10.53 -1.70
N SER A 6 -1.67 9.48 -1.33
CA SER A 6 -1.60 9.03 0.06
C SER A 6 -0.76 9.93 0.96
N PHE A 7 0.42 10.37 0.50
CA PHE A 7 1.33 11.13 1.36
C PHE A 7 0.91 12.60 1.55
N GLN A 8 0.40 13.23 0.50
CA GLN A 8 0.03 14.65 0.56
C GLN A 8 -1.35 14.85 1.20
N TYR A 9 -2.32 13.99 0.87
CA TYR A 9 -3.71 14.16 1.30
C TYR A 9 -4.11 13.25 2.46
N GLY A 10 -3.22 12.37 2.94
CA GLY A 10 -3.53 11.46 4.04
C GLY A 10 -4.66 10.48 3.70
N VAL A 11 -4.81 10.14 2.42
CA VAL A 11 -5.85 9.24 1.91
C VAL A 11 -5.26 7.86 1.68
N GLY A 12 -5.69 6.86 2.44
CA GLY A 12 -5.37 5.47 2.17
C GLY A 12 -6.41 4.82 1.27
N LEU A 13 -5.96 4.13 0.23
CA LEU A 13 -6.79 3.24 -0.58
C LEU A 13 -6.52 1.80 -0.15
N VAL A 14 -7.58 1.06 0.17
CA VAL A 14 -7.49 -0.40 0.35
C VAL A 14 -7.46 -1.03 -1.05
N ASP A 15 -6.27 -1.04 -1.66
CA ASP A 15 -6.08 -1.61 -2.99
C ASP A 15 -6.01 -3.14 -2.91
N HIS A 16 -7.14 -3.79 -3.20
CA HIS A 16 -7.11 -5.16 -3.69
C HIS A 16 -6.81 -5.13 -5.20
N GLY A 17 -6.03 -6.07 -5.73
CA GLY A 17 -5.62 -6.08 -7.15
C GLY A 17 -6.77 -6.07 -8.18
N GLN A 18 -8.03 -6.23 -7.74
CA GLN A 18 -9.22 -6.08 -8.57
C GLN A 18 -9.63 -4.61 -8.81
N ASN A 19 -9.11 -3.66 -8.03
CA ASN A 19 -9.51 -2.24 -8.02
C ASN A 19 -8.57 -1.35 -8.87
N VAL A 20 -7.50 -1.91 -9.43
CA VAL A 20 -6.55 -1.20 -10.30
C VAL A 20 -6.59 -1.81 -11.70
N THR A 21 -6.80 -0.98 -12.71
CA THR A 21 -6.72 -1.36 -14.12
C THR A 21 -5.53 -0.66 -14.77
N LEU A 22 -4.69 -1.39 -15.49
CA LEU A 22 -3.55 -0.81 -16.23
C LEU A 22 -3.98 -0.39 -17.62
N THR A 23 -3.54 0.80 -18.05
CA THR A 23 -3.64 1.24 -19.45
C THR A 23 -2.31 0.95 -20.12
N LEU A 24 -2.36 0.27 -21.27
CA LEU A 24 -1.17 -0.16 -22.01
C LEU A 24 -1.12 0.50 -23.39
N GLU A 25 0.07 0.92 -23.79
CA GLU A 25 0.41 1.26 -25.18
C GLU A 25 1.64 0.44 -25.57
N ASP A 26 1.61 -0.24 -26.73
CA ASP A 26 2.68 -1.14 -27.18
C ASP A 26 3.15 -2.17 -26.13
N ASN A 27 2.21 -2.71 -25.35
CA ASN A 27 2.44 -3.61 -24.21
C ASN A 27 3.22 -3.00 -23.03
N GLN A 28 3.36 -1.68 -22.98
CA GLN A 28 3.99 -0.96 -21.86
C GLN A 28 2.94 -0.23 -21.02
N PRO A 29 3.04 -0.27 -19.67
CA PRO A 29 2.11 0.46 -18.81
C PRO A 29 2.34 1.96 -18.92
N VAL A 30 1.32 2.69 -19.41
CA VAL A 30 1.36 4.16 -19.56
C VAL A 30 0.48 4.87 -18.53
N GLY A 31 -0.35 4.13 -17.80
CA GLY A 31 -1.20 4.69 -16.76
C GLY A 31 -1.96 3.63 -15.96
N CYS A 32 -2.63 4.06 -14.91
CA CYS A 32 -3.54 3.22 -14.15
C CYS A 32 -4.87 3.95 -13.88
N ILE A 33 -5.94 3.17 -13.82
CA ILE A 33 -7.28 3.60 -13.43
C ILE A 33 -7.60 2.91 -12.11
N ILE A 34 -7.99 3.70 -11.12
CA ILE A 34 -8.42 3.23 -9.81
C ILE A 34 -9.95 3.27 -9.77
N LYS A 35 -10.58 2.19 -9.33
CA LYS A 35 -12.03 2.06 -9.17
C LYS A 35 -12.40 1.60 -7.76
N ASP A 36 -13.69 1.62 -7.45
CA ASP A 36 -14.27 1.14 -6.19
C ASP A 36 -13.80 1.89 -4.94
N PHE A 37 -13.96 3.23 -4.95
CA PHE A 37 -13.70 4.09 -3.78
C PHE A 37 -14.70 3.90 -2.63
N HIS A 38 -15.90 3.36 -2.92
CA HIS A 38 -16.97 3.20 -1.93
C HIS A 38 -16.63 2.09 -0.93
N GLY A 39 -16.33 2.48 0.32
CA GLY A 39 -16.10 1.56 1.45
C GLY A 39 -14.63 1.20 1.69
N ASP A 40 -13.73 1.56 0.77
CA ASP A 40 -12.32 1.16 0.77
C ASP A 40 -11.35 2.35 0.84
N LEU A 41 -11.89 3.58 0.93
CA LEU A 41 -11.11 4.77 1.22
C LEU A 41 -11.02 5.00 2.75
N ARG A 42 -9.84 5.38 3.22
CA ARG A 42 -9.55 5.67 4.63
C ARG A 42 -8.83 7.00 4.73
N LEU A 43 -9.04 7.72 5.82
CA LEU A 43 -8.32 8.95 6.12
C LEU A 43 -7.30 8.69 7.23
N VAL A 44 -6.21 9.45 7.23
CA VAL A 44 -5.33 9.51 8.41
C VAL A 44 -6.10 10.17 9.56
N ASP A 45 -5.80 9.76 10.79
CA ASP A 45 -6.38 10.36 11.99
C ASP A 45 -5.69 11.68 12.40
N GLU A 46 -4.57 12.01 11.77
CA GLU A 46 -3.89 13.30 11.85
C GLU A 46 -4.66 14.40 11.10
N GLU A 47 -4.72 15.59 11.68
CA GLU A 47 -5.32 16.76 11.02
C GLU A 47 -4.34 17.34 10.00
N LEU A 48 -4.72 17.30 8.72
CA LEU A 48 -3.90 17.78 7.62
C LEU A 48 -4.58 18.97 6.95
N PRO A 49 -3.87 20.09 6.68
CA PRO A 49 -4.45 21.23 5.97
C PRO A 49 -5.07 20.85 4.62
N GLU A 50 -4.48 19.86 3.92
CA GLU A 50 -4.98 19.37 2.64
C GLU A 50 -6.37 18.72 2.76
N LEU A 51 -6.70 18.15 3.93
CA LEU A 51 -8.00 17.58 4.21
C LEU A 51 -9.07 18.66 4.39
N ASP A 52 -8.75 19.92 4.70
CA ASP A 52 -9.74 20.99 4.90
C ASP A 52 -10.60 21.28 3.67
N SER A 53 -10.08 20.95 2.49
CA SER A 53 -10.82 21.03 1.22
C SER A 53 -11.91 19.95 1.05
N LEU A 54 -11.88 18.88 1.86
CA LEU A 54 -12.80 17.76 1.75
C LEU A 54 -14.15 18.09 2.41
N ASP A 55 -15.25 17.75 1.72
CA ASP A 55 -16.61 17.97 2.22
C ASP A 55 -16.83 17.32 3.60
N GLY A 56 -17.53 18.04 4.48
CA GLY A 56 -17.76 17.61 5.86
C GLY A 56 -18.53 16.30 5.98
N ALA A 57 -19.50 16.05 5.09
CA ALA A 57 -20.23 14.79 5.06
C ALA A 57 -19.32 13.63 4.64
N ILE A 58 -18.36 13.87 3.72
CA ILE A 58 -17.38 12.85 3.32
C ILE A 58 -16.43 12.55 4.49
N LYS A 59 -15.88 13.57 5.17
CA LYS A 59 -15.00 13.39 6.33
C LYS A 59 -15.63 12.55 7.44
N GLN A 60 -16.91 12.78 7.73
CA GLN A 60 -17.63 12.09 8.81
C GLN A 60 -17.94 10.62 8.50
N ASN A 61 -18.08 10.28 7.22
CA ASN A 61 -18.42 8.91 6.79
C ASN A 61 -17.19 8.02 6.54
N LEU A 62 -16.00 8.61 6.39
CA LEU A 62 -14.77 7.87 6.17
C LEU A 62 -14.12 7.43 7.49
N THR A 63 -13.70 6.18 7.56
CA THR A 63 -12.95 5.67 8.72
C THR A 63 -11.56 6.31 8.77
N ARG A 64 -11.21 6.83 9.94
CA ARG A 64 -9.88 7.37 10.25
C ARG A 64 -9.00 6.31 10.90
N LEU A 65 -7.74 6.21 10.47
CA LEU A 65 -6.76 5.28 10.99
C LEU A 65 -5.39 5.96 11.15
N PRO A 66 -4.57 5.54 12.14
CA PRO A 66 -3.17 5.95 12.22
C PRO A 66 -2.41 5.72 10.92
N ALA A 67 -1.48 6.62 10.59
CA ALA A 67 -0.69 6.60 9.35
C ALA A 67 -0.11 5.22 9.01
N LYS A 68 0.46 4.52 10.00
CA LYS A 68 1.02 3.16 9.86
C LYS A 68 0.03 2.11 9.30
N TYR A 69 -1.27 2.29 9.50
CA TYR A 69 -2.32 1.40 8.98
C TYR A 69 -2.86 1.84 7.61
N LEU A 70 -2.35 2.92 7.04
CA LEU A 70 -2.67 3.32 5.66
C LEU A 70 -1.60 2.81 4.67
N VAL A 71 -0.47 2.35 5.18
CA VAL A 71 0.68 1.84 4.42
C VAL A 71 0.54 0.33 4.20
N HIS A 72 -0.46 -0.11 3.44
CA HIS A 72 -0.71 -1.54 3.17
C HIS A 72 -0.26 -2.04 1.79
N VAL A 73 0.25 -1.15 0.92
CA VAL A 73 0.70 -1.50 -0.44
C VAL A 73 1.74 -2.63 -0.45
N VAL A 74 2.61 -2.69 0.57
CA VAL A 74 3.64 -3.74 0.69
C VAL A 74 3.03 -5.14 0.91
N THR A 75 1.82 -5.23 1.48
CA THR A 75 1.13 -6.52 1.65
C THR A 75 0.62 -7.08 0.32
N VAL A 76 0.26 -6.22 -0.64
CA VAL A 76 -0.13 -6.65 -2.00
C VAL A 76 1.07 -7.20 -2.75
N LEU A 77 2.24 -6.56 -2.62
CA LEU A 77 3.48 -7.03 -3.26
C LEU A 77 3.90 -8.41 -2.78
N ARG A 78 3.49 -8.81 -1.57
CA ARG A 78 3.74 -10.18 -1.10
C ARG A 78 3.01 -11.26 -1.92
N PHE A 79 1.94 -10.94 -2.63
CA PHE A 79 1.34 -11.88 -3.59
C PHE A 79 2.10 -11.92 -4.91
N VAL A 80 2.90 -10.90 -5.20
CA VAL A 80 3.78 -10.84 -6.37
C VAL A 80 5.00 -11.73 -6.17
N SER A 81 5.61 -11.77 -4.97
CA SER A 81 6.81 -12.61 -4.72
C SER A 81 6.67 -14.08 -5.13
N PRO A 82 5.64 -14.85 -4.70
CA PRO A 82 5.50 -16.24 -5.13
C PRO A 82 5.24 -16.37 -6.64
N TRP A 83 4.61 -15.37 -7.25
CA TRP A 83 4.41 -15.33 -8.69
C TRP A 83 5.73 -15.07 -9.43
N LEU A 84 6.60 -14.18 -8.93
CA LEU A 84 7.94 -13.94 -9.48
C LEU A 84 8.78 -15.22 -9.50
N GLU A 85 8.77 -15.95 -8.38
CA GLU A 85 9.44 -17.25 -8.22
C GLU A 85 8.86 -18.30 -9.18
N SER A 86 7.53 -18.38 -9.30
CA SER A 86 6.86 -19.48 -10.02
C SER A 86 6.67 -19.25 -11.53
N ASN A 87 6.65 -17.99 -12.01
CA ASN A 87 6.25 -17.65 -13.39
C ASN A 87 7.35 -16.95 -14.22
N GLY A 88 8.59 -16.97 -13.74
CA GLY A 88 9.75 -16.89 -14.63
C GLY A 88 10.46 -15.56 -14.77
N LEU A 89 10.30 -14.61 -13.84
CA LEU A 89 11.23 -13.47 -13.79
C LEU A 89 12.63 -13.92 -13.33
N GLU A 90 12.74 -14.90 -12.43
CA GLU A 90 14.03 -15.55 -12.14
C GLU A 90 14.61 -16.25 -13.38
N HIS A 91 13.75 -16.92 -14.17
CA HIS A 91 14.17 -17.54 -15.44
C HIS A 91 14.56 -16.52 -16.53
N GLN A 92 14.14 -15.26 -16.37
CA GLN A 92 14.55 -14.11 -17.19
C GLN A 92 15.70 -13.31 -16.55
N GLY A 93 16.25 -13.77 -15.43
CA GLY A 93 17.41 -13.19 -14.77
C GLY A 93 17.13 -12.04 -13.80
N ILE A 94 15.87 -11.84 -13.38
CA ILE A 94 15.49 -10.86 -12.36
C ILE A 94 15.12 -11.58 -11.07
N SER A 95 15.98 -11.45 -10.06
CA SER A 95 15.73 -11.96 -8.71
C SER A 95 14.70 -11.10 -7.96
N GLU A 96 14.04 -11.70 -6.97
CA GLU A 96 13.09 -10.99 -6.09
C GLU A 96 13.67 -9.69 -5.52
N ALA A 97 14.92 -9.73 -5.06
CA ALA A 97 15.55 -8.54 -4.48
C ALA A 97 15.86 -7.46 -5.52
N GLU A 98 16.18 -7.82 -6.77
CA GLU A 98 16.35 -6.82 -7.84
C GLU A 98 15.01 -6.14 -8.15
N PHE A 99 13.92 -6.91 -8.20
CA PHE A 99 12.58 -6.36 -8.35
C PHE A 99 12.22 -5.37 -7.24
N TYR A 100 12.44 -5.75 -5.97
CA TYR A 100 12.18 -4.84 -4.84
C TYR A 100 13.15 -3.67 -4.79
N GLY A 101 14.40 -3.84 -5.22
CA GLY A 101 15.38 -2.75 -5.33
C GLY A 101 14.93 -1.69 -6.34
N LEU A 102 14.41 -2.09 -7.50
CA LEU A 102 13.82 -1.16 -8.47
C LEU A 102 12.67 -0.35 -7.87
N LEU A 103 11.78 -1.02 -7.13
CA LEU A 103 10.66 -0.35 -6.48
C LEU A 103 11.11 0.59 -5.36
N ALA A 104 12.08 0.19 -4.54
CA ALA A 104 12.63 1.03 -3.48
C ALA A 104 13.32 2.27 -4.06
N ASN A 105 14.08 2.12 -5.15
CA ASN A 105 14.70 3.24 -5.86
C ASN A 105 13.66 4.20 -6.44
N GLU A 106 12.54 3.70 -6.97
CA GLU A 106 11.45 4.54 -7.44
C GLU A 106 10.82 5.37 -6.31
N ILE A 107 10.63 4.76 -5.13
CA ILE A 107 10.16 5.46 -3.93
C ILE A 107 11.15 6.56 -3.52
N LEU A 108 12.45 6.25 -3.46
CA LEU A 108 13.49 7.21 -3.10
C LEU A 108 13.56 8.37 -4.09
N ARG A 109 13.48 8.10 -5.40
CA ARG A 109 13.42 9.14 -6.44
C ARG A 109 12.23 10.07 -6.21
N TYR A 110 11.05 9.50 -6.00
CA TYR A 110 9.84 10.25 -5.73
C TYR A 110 9.98 11.13 -4.47
N GLN A 111 10.56 10.60 -3.38
CA GLN A 111 10.82 11.36 -2.17
C GLN A 111 11.79 12.53 -2.40
N ALA A 112 12.84 12.33 -3.19
CA ALA A 112 13.81 13.36 -3.54
C ALA A 112 13.17 14.50 -4.35
N GLU A 113 12.31 14.18 -5.32
CA GLU A 113 11.56 15.15 -6.12
C GLU A 113 10.54 15.95 -5.30
N HIS A 114 10.07 15.39 -4.16
CA HIS A 114 9.04 15.98 -3.31
C HIS A 114 9.53 16.20 -1.87
N SER A 115 10.75 16.72 -1.72
CA SER A 115 11.40 16.92 -0.40
C SER A 115 10.59 17.76 0.59
N HIS A 116 9.70 18.64 0.11
CA HIS A 116 8.75 19.38 0.95
C HIS A 116 7.76 18.50 1.73
N LEU A 117 7.59 17.23 1.33
CA LEU A 117 6.77 16.23 2.02
C LEU A 117 7.59 15.36 2.98
N ALA A 118 8.84 15.69 3.30
CA ALA A 118 9.69 14.87 4.17
C ALA A 118 9.01 14.44 5.51
N PRO A 119 8.30 15.32 6.24
CA PRO A 119 7.59 14.91 7.45
C PRO A 119 6.51 13.85 7.17
N ARG A 120 5.90 13.86 5.99
CA ARG A 120 4.92 12.83 5.56
C ARG A 120 5.62 11.50 5.30
N PHE A 121 6.79 11.51 4.67
CA PHE A 121 7.53 10.28 4.42
C PHE A 121 7.98 9.61 5.72
N GLU A 122 8.29 10.39 6.75
CA GLU A 122 8.56 9.85 8.09
C GLU A 122 7.30 9.25 8.74
N ALA A 123 6.17 9.95 8.67
CA ALA A 123 4.90 9.46 9.24
C ALA A 123 4.38 8.20 8.53
N PHE A 124 4.58 8.10 7.21
CA PHE A 124 4.15 7.00 6.36
C PHE A 124 5.36 6.22 5.80
N ASN A 125 6.27 5.82 6.68
CA ASN A 125 7.54 5.24 6.26
C ASN A 125 7.39 3.87 5.57
N LEU A 126 7.40 3.87 4.23
CA LEU A 126 7.42 2.66 3.39
C LEU A 126 8.73 1.87 3.47
N LEU A 127 9.82 2.52 3.89
CA LEU A 127 11.17 1.96 3.93
C LEU A 127 11.61 1.63 5.37
N SER A 128 10.65 1.39 6.27
CA SER A 128 10.93 0.85 7.59
C SER A 128 11.62 -0.52 7.48
N GLU A 129 12.52 -0.84 8.40
CA GLU A 129 13.24 -2.14 8.37
C GLU A 129 12.28 -3.34 8.45
N HIS A 130 11.17 -3.17 9.18
CA HIS A 130 10.14 -4.17 9.38
C HIS A 130 8.76 -3.64 9.01
N ILE A 131 7.89 -4.53 8.57
CA ILE A 131 6.48 -4.27 8.27
C ILE A 131 5.57 -5.20 9.08
N ASP A 132 4.39 -4.69 9.43
CA ASP A 132 3.38 -5.46 10.14
C ASP A 132 2.83 -6.60 9.27
N LYS A 133 2.81 -7.83 9.82
CA LYS A 133 2.28 -9.00 9.12
C LYS A 133 0.77 -9.12 9.33
N VAL A 134 0.00 -8.56 8.41
CA VAL A 134 -1.47 -8.61 8.43
C VAL A 134 -1.97 -10.03 8.10
N CYS A 135 -2.55 -10.72 9.09
CA CYS A 135 -3.01 -12.10 8.99
C CYS A 135 -4.52 -12.18 8.68
N LEU A 136 -4.91 -11.79 7.46
CA LEU A 136 -6.31 -11.71 7.01
C LEU A 136 -7.11 -13.01 7.22
N ASN A 137 -6.49 -14.17 6.96
CA ASN A 137 -7.17 -15.45 7.06
C ASN A 137 -7.38 -15.90 8.51
N ARG A 138 -6.51 -15.50 9.46
CA ARG A 138 -6.59 -15.98 10.85
C ARG A 138 -7.86 -15.47 11.55
N VAL A 139 -8.25 -14.24 11.22
CA VAL A 139 -9.49 -13.62 11.69
C VAL A 139 -10.72 -14.28 11.06
N LYS A 140 -10.68 -14.57 9.74
CA LYS A 140 -11.76 -15.29 9.05
C LYS A 140 -11.98 -16.70 9.62
N PHE A 141 -10.91 -17.41 9.99
CA PHE A 141 -11.04 -18.73 10.62
C PHE A 141 -11.61 -18.69 12.05
N LYS A 142 -11.38 -17.59 12.79
CA LYS A 142 -11.92 -17.43 14.16
C LYS A 142 -13.40 -17.07 14.17
N ILE A 143 -13.84 -16.22 13.24
CA ILE A 143 -15.20 -15.66 13.22
C ILE A 143 -16.14 -16.51 12.36
N GLY A 144 -15.60 -17.34 11.46
CA GLY A 144 -16.37 -18.10 10.50
C GLY A 144 -16.90 -17.23 9.35
N TYR A 145 -17.69 -17.82 8.45
CA TYR A 145 -18.30 -17.14 7.30
C TYR A 145 -19.71 -16.58 7.59
N GLY A 146 -20.05 -16.38 8.86
CA GLY A 146 -21.36 -15.84 9.24
C GLY A 146 -21.54 -14.39 8.76
N GLU A 147 -22.76 -14.04 8.34
CA GLU A 147 -23.14 -12.68 7.99
C GLU A 147 -23.02 -11.77 9.23
N SER A 148 -21.94 -11.02 9.31
CA SER A 148 -21.73 -9.96 10.31
C SER A 148 -21.70 -8.62 9.57
N ASN A 149 -22.49 -7.65 10.05
CA ASN A 149 -22.46 -6.28 9.55
C ASN A 149 -21.18 -5.51 9.95
N GLN A 150 -20.28 -6.12 10.73
CA GLN A 150 -19.02 -5.52 11.15
C GLN A 150 -17.85 -6.16 10.40
N ARG A 151 -17.04 -5.33 9.72
CA ARG A 151 -15.76 -5.76 9.14
C ARG A 151 -14.80 -6.09 10.29
N PRO A 152 -14.33 -7.34 10.40
CA PRO A 152 -13.47 -7.71 11.50
C PRO A 152 -12.08 -7.09 11.32
N LEU A 153 -11.50 -6.58 12.41
CA LEU A 153 -10.16 -6.02 12.38
C LEU A 153 -9.14 -7.14 12.12
N PRO A 154 -8.16 -6.92 11.23
CA PRO A 154 -7.14 -7.92 10.98
C PRO A 154 -6.27 -8.16 12.22
N GLU A 155 -5.90 -9.42 12.44
CA GLU A 155 -4.86 -9.76 13.42
C GLU A 155 -3.48 -9.53 12.83
N LEU A 156 -2.58 -9.01 13.66
CA LEU A 156 -1.17 -8.92 13.33
C LEU A 156 -0.44 -10.17 13.81
N GLY A 157 0.43 -10.70 12.95
CA GLY A 157 1.45 -11.69 13.33
C GLY A 157 2.77 -11.00 13.67
N GLU A 158 3.81 -11.80 13.87
CA GLU A 158 5.17 -11.29 14.03
C GLU A 158 5.58 -10.40 12.84
N PRO A 159 6.13 -9.20 13.07
CA PRO A 159 6.66 -8.35 12.02
C PRO A 159 7.68 -9.09 11.15
N ILE A 160 7.69 -8.75 9.87
CA ILE A 160 8.62 -9.35 8.90
C ILE A 160 9.57 -8.28 8.37
N ARG A 161 10.76 -8.69 7.93
CA ARG A 161 11.69 -7.78 7.24
C ARG A 161 11.04 -7.24 5.98
N ASN A 162 11.25 -5.95 5.73
CA ASN A 162 10.72 -5.26 4.57
C ASN A 162 11.51 -5.63 3.29
N PRO A 163 10.88 -6.25 2.28
CA PRO A 163 11.56 -6.61 1.04
C PRO A 163 12.17 -5.42 0.30
N LEU A 164 11.58 -4.22 0.45
CA LEU A 164 12.11 -2.98 -0.16
C LEU A 164 13.51 -2.65 0.36
N VAL A 165 13.75 -2.84 1.66
CA VAL A 165 15.05 -2.56 2.27
C VAL A 165 16.06 -3.64 1.90
N ILE A 166 15.65 -4.90 1.87
CA ILE A 166 16.49 -6.02 1.42
C ILE A 166 16.98 -5.79 -0.01
N GLY A 167 16.13 -5.26 -0.90
CA GLY A 167 16.50 -4.92 -2.27
C GLY A 167 17.53 -3.80 -2.40
N LEU A 168 17.66 -2.93 -1.40
CA LEU A 168 18.66 -1.85 -1.37
C LEU A 168 20.02 -2.27 -0.79
N GLU A 169 20.08 -3.39 -0.06
CA GLU A 169 21.30 -3.89 0.60
C GLU A 169 22.16 -4.80 -0.31
N LYS A 170 21.75 -5.01 -1.57
CA LYS A 170 22.47 -5.83 -2.58
C LYS A 170 23.41 -5.00 -3.45
#